data_AF-A0A7J9FWY1-F1
#
_entry.id   AF-A0A7J9FWY1-F1
#
_cell.length_a   1.000
_cell.length_b   1.000
_cell.length_c   1.000
_cell.angle_alpha   90.00
_cell.angle_beta   90.00
_cell.angle_gamma   90.00
#
_symmetry.space_group_name_H-M   'P 1'
#
loop_
_entity.id
_entity.type
_entity.pdbx_description
1 polymer ?
#
loop_
_entity_poly.entity_id
_entity_poly.type
_entity_poly.pdbx_seq_one_letter_code
_entity_poly.pdbx_strand_id
1 'polypeptide(L)'
;MEDQDDSNDWFKVICTKTANGEKVPFLNINGTNLQILNFNFLGGTLTVNHSITYSNCRKNHHNGMSLNLTGTRFYYSDSKNYFWSSGCGNLITIFGNE
;
A
#
# COMPACT_ATOMS: atom_id res chain seq x y z
N MET A 1 -16.42 -8.22 -34.37
CA MET A 1 -16.84 -7.95 -32.99
C MET A 1 -15.62 -7.31 -32.39
N GLU A 2 -15.65 -5.99 -32.26
CA GLU A 2 -14.48 -5.27 -31.77
C GLU A 2 -14.33 -5.60 -30.28
N ASP A 3 -13.22 -6.23 -29.90
CA ASP A 3 -12.84 -6.34 -28.51
C ASP A 3 -12.47 -4.93 -28.02
N GLN A 4 -13.45 -4.26 -27.45
CA GLN A 4 -13.31 -2.92 -26.91
C GLN A 4 -12.37 -2.98 -25.71
N ASP A 5 -11.08 -2.69 -25.94
CA ASP A 5 -10.10 -2.46 -24.88
C ASP A 5 -10.50 -1.19 -24.13
N ASP A 6 -11.44 -1.33 -23.20
CA ASP A 6 -11.58 -0.46 -22.04
C ASP A 6 -10.27 -0.56 -21.25
N SER A 7 -9.28 0.23 -21.69
CA SER A 7 -7.93 0.29 -21.12
C SER A 7 -8.02 0.81 -19.68
N ASN A 8 -8.22 -0.16 -18.77
CA ASN A 8 -8.93 0.02 -17.52
C ASN A 8 -7.97 0.58 -16.44
N ASP A 9 -7.87 1.90 -16.37
CA ASP A 9 -6.72 2.63 -15.80
C ASP A 9 -6.48 2.49 -14.27
N TRP A 10 -7.20 1.61 -13.54
CA TRP A 10 -6.99 1.36 -12.09
C TRP A 10 -5.76 0.50 -11.76
N PHE A 11 -5.15 -0.17 -12.75
CA PHE A 11 -3.92 -0.96 -12.58
C PHE A 11 -2.66 -0.20 -13.06
N LYS A 12 -2.73 1.13 -13.12
CA LYS A 12 -1.64 1.99 -13.59
C LYS A 12 -0.43 1.93 -12.65
N VAL A 13 0.55 1.09 -12.99
CA VAL A 13 1.86 1.03 -12.33
C VAL A 13 2.77 2.11 -12.91
N ILE A 14 3.27 2.99 -12.06
CA ILE A 14 4.18 4.09 -12.38
C ILE A 14 5.60 3.69 -11.96
N CYS A 15 6.49 3.47 -12.94
CA CYS A 15 7.89 3.14 -12.67
C CYS A 15 8.76 4.40 -12.67
N THR A 16 9.11 4.90 -11.49
CA THR A 16 10.01 6.07 -11.34
C THR A 16 11.46 5.62 -11.17
N LYS A 17 12.43 6.53 -11.41
CA LYS A 17 13.83 6.29 -11.06
C LYS A 17 14.13 6.88 -9.68
N THR A 18 14.83 6.13 -8.83
CA THR A 18 15.40 6.66 -7.58
C THR A 18 16.61 7.56 -7.86
N ALA A 19 17.10 8.26 -6.85
CA ALA A 19 18.37 9.01 -6.93
C ALA A 19 19.57 8.11 -7.30
N ASN A 20 19.48 6.81 -7.02
CA ASN A 20 20.50 5.81 -7.35
C ASN A 20 20.36 5.28 -8.80
N GLY A 21 19.37 5.74 -9.56
CA GLY A 21 19.09 5.33 -10.94
C GLY A 21 18.23 4.06 -11.09
N GLU A 22 17.97 3.34 -10.00
CA GLU A 22 17.13 2.14 -9.97
C GLU A 22 15.68 2.47 -10.33
N LYS A 23 15.01 1.62 -11.11
CA LYS A 23 13.58 1.74 -11.41
C LYS A 23 12.76 1.09 -10.30
N VAL A 24 11.90 1.86 -9.63
CA VAL A 24 11.01 1.36 -8.58
C VAL A 24 9.55 1.49 -9.04
N PRO A 25 8.74 0.42 -8.96
CA PRO A 25 7.32 0.45 -9.32
C PRO A 25 6.45 1.01 -8.18
N PHE A 26 5.52 1.90 -8.54
CA PHE A 26 4.51 2.45 -7.64
C PHE A 26 3.11 2.18 -8.19
N LEU A 27 2.17 1.82 -7.33
CA LEU A 27 0.74 1.78 -7.64
C LEU A 27 0.12 3.11 -7.21
N ASN A 28 -0.61 3.81 -8.10
CA ASN A 28 -1.40 4.95 -7.67
C ASN A 28 -2.82 4.50 -7.28
N ILE A 29 -3.24 4.81 -6.04
CA ILE A 29 -4.61 4.65 -5.58
C ILE A 29 -5.10 5.98 -5.04
N ASN A 30 -6.12 6.57 -5.69
CA ASN A 30 -6.76 7.82 -5.29
C ASN A 30 -5.74 8.95 -5.00
N GLY A 31 -4.75 9.10 -5.89
CA GLY A 31 -3.66 10.09 -5.77
C GLY A 31 -2.46 9.63 -4.93
N THR A 32 -2.59 8.54 -4.17
CA THR A 32 -1.54 8.00 -3.29
C THR A 32 -0.61 7.07 -4.07
N ASN A 33 0.69 7.40 -4.15
CA ASN A 33 1.70 6.52 -4.73
C ASN A 33 2.24 5.53 -3.67
N LEU A 34 1.94 4.24 -3.85
CA LEU A 34 2.35 3.16 -2.97
C LEU A 34 3.47 2.35 -3.63
N GLN A 35 4.65 2.26 -3.01
CA GLN A 35 5.74 1.46 -3.54
C GLN A 35 5.36 -0.02 -3.55
N ILE A 36 5.42 -0.68 -4.71
CA ILE A 36 5.23 -2.13 -4.81
C ILE A 36 6.55 -2.81 -4.40
N LEU A 37 6.48 -3.65 -3.37
CA LEU A 37 7.60 -4.43 -2.84
C LEU A 37 7.65 -5.84 -3.44
N ASN A 38 6.49 -6.42 -3.74
CA ASN A 38 6.36 -7.73 -4.36
C ASN A 38 5.05 -7.84 -5.15
N PHE A 39 5.03 -8.70 -6.17
CA PHE A 39 3.82 -9.06 -6.91
C PHE A 39 3.70 -10.59 -7.01
N ASN A 40 2.50 -11.11 -6.81
CA ASN A 40 2.19 -12.51 -7.07
C ASN A 40 1.04 -12.57 -8.09
N PHE A 41 1.41 -12.74 -9.36
CA PHE A 41 0.47 -12.81 -10.47
C PHE A 41 -0.57 -13.93 -10.31
N LEU A 42 -0.13 -15.14 -9.92
CA LEU A 42 -1.00 -16.30 -9.73
C LEU A 42 -1.97 -16.14 -8.55
N GLY A 43 -1.60 -15.35 -7.54
CA GLY A 43 -2.43 -15.04 -6.39
C GLY A 43 -3.28 -13.78 -6.53
N GLY A 44 -3.09 -12.97 -7.58
CA GLY A 44 -3.73 -11.65 -7.72
C GLY A 44 -3.32 -10.61 -6.66
N THR A 45 -2.24 -10.84 -5.90
CA THR A 45 -1.87 -9.99 -4.74
C THR A 45 -0.62 -9.14 -4.99
N LEU A 46 -0.67 -7.89 -4.55
CA LEU A 46 0.47 -6.97 -4.47
C LEU A 46 0.85 -6.73 -3.00
N THR A 47 2.14 -6.76 -2.69
CA THR A 47 2.67 -6.27 -1.40
C THR A 47 3.16 -4.85 -1.61
N VAL A 48 2.65 -3.90 -0.82
CA VAL A 48 3.02 -2.48 -0.90
C VAL A 48 3.62 -1.97 0.42
N ASN A 49 4.50 -0.98 0.32
CA ASN A 49 4.98 -0.24 1.49
C ASN A 49 3.94 0.83 1.89
N HIS A 50 3.37 0.74 3.09
CA HIS A 50 2.27 1.61 3.52
C HIS A 50 2.24 1.81 5.04
N SER A 51 2.36 3.06 5.50
CA SER A 51 2.38 3.41 6.93
C SER A 51 0.98 3.69 7.49
N ILE A 52 0.33 2.65 7.99
CA ILE A 52 -1.08 2.67 8.44
C ILE A 52 -1.32 3.59 9.65
N THR A 53 -0.44 3.57 10.66
CA THR A 53 -0.58 4.42 11.86
C THR A 53 0.76 4.72 12.53
N TYR A 54 0.87 5.91 13.13
CA TYR A 54 1.87 6.27 14.13
C TYR A 54 1.14 6.76 15.37
N SER A 55 1.35 6.11 16.51
CA SER A 55 0.75 6.50 17.79
C SER A 55 1.84 6.68 18.85
N ASN A 56 1.63 7.63 19.78
CA ASN A 56 2.57 7.97 20.86
C ASN A 56 4.00 8.38 20.44
N CYS A 57 4.23 8.70 19.15
CA CYS A 57 5.51 9.16 18.62
C CYS A 57 5.82 10.62 19.02
N ARG A 58 6.45 10.82 20.19
CA ARG A 58 6.80 12.13 20.82
C ARG A 58 7.52 13.19 19.96
N LYS A 59 7.96 12.88 18.74
CA LYS A 59 8.63 13.83 17.82
C LYS A 59 7.99 13.92 16.42
N ASN A 60 7.17 12.95 16.04
CA ASN A 60 6.66 12.82 14.66
C ASN A 60 5.13 12.71 14.72
N HIS A 61 4.43 13.85 14.69
CA HIS A 61 2.96 13.92 14.61
C HIS A 61 2.43 13.67 13.19
N HIS A 62 3.07 12.77 12.44
CA HIS A 62 2.54 12.28 11.18
C HIS A 62 1.48 11.22 11.50
N ASN A 63 0.21 11.64 11.56
CA ASN A 63 -0.90 10.70 11.55
C ASN A 63 -0.71 9.74 10.37
N GLY A 64 -0.81 8.43 10.61
CA GLY A 64 -0.63 7.44 9.54
C GLY A 64 -1.66 7.63 8.43
N MET A 65 -1.28 7.26 7.22
CA MET A 65 -2.11 7.52 6.05
C MET A 65 -3.14 6.42 5.90
N SER A 66 -4.39 6.69 6.28
CA SER A 66 -5.50 5.79 5.92
C SER A 66 -5.76 5.86 4.41
N LEU A 67 -5.40 4.80 3.69
CA LEU A 67 -5.69 4.71 2.26
C LEU A 67 -7.20 4.55 2.02
N ASN A 68 -7.82 5.50 1.32
CA ASN A 68 -9.20 5.36 0.90
C ASN A 68 -9.30 4.37 -0.27
N LEU A 69 -9.75 3.14 0.01
CA LEU A 69 -10.01 2.09 -0.97
C LEU A 69 -11.45 2.10 -1.53
N THR A 70 -12.32 3.00 -1.05
CA THR A 70 -13.73 3.09 -1.48
C THR A 70 -13.83 3.37 -2.99
N GLY A 71 -14.63 2.57 -3.70
CA GLY A 71 -14.77 2.66 -5.16
C GLY A 71 -13.59 2.09 -5.97
N THR A 72 -12.53 1.61 -5.32
CA THR A 72 -11.41 0.93 -5.99
C THR A 72 -11.67 -0.58 -6.09
N ARG A 73 -10.87 -1.29 -6.91
CA ARG A 73 -10.90 -2.76 -7.00
C ARG A 73 -9.92 -3.45 -6.04
N PHE A 74 -9.37 -2.72 -5.06
CA PHE A 74 -8.42 -3.22 -4.08
C PHE A 74 -9.04 -3.31 -2.69
N TYR A 75 -8.65 -4.33 -1.92
CA TYR A 75 -8.93 -4.48 -0.49
C TYR A 75 -7.65 -4.96 0.21
N TYR A 76 -7.54 -4.76 1.52
CA TYR A 76 -6.44 -5.34 2.31
C TYR A 76 -6.67 -6.84 2.48
N SER A 77 -5.63 -7.67 2.34
CA SER A 77 -5.79 -9.11 2.49
C SER A 77 -6.03 -9.50 3.95
N ASP A 78 -7.07 -10.28 4.21
CA ASP A 78 -7.50 -10.66 5.57
C ASP A 78 -6.47 -11.54 6.31
N SER A 79 -5.50 -12.12 5.58
CA SER A 79 -4.55 -13.11 6.12
C SER A 79 -3.08 -12.87 5.77
N LYS A 80 -2.74 -11.85 4.96
CA LYS A 80 -1.37 -11.65 4.42
C LYS A 80 -0.80 -10.25 4.68
N ASN A 81 -1.32 -9.56 5.69
CA ASN A 81 -0.77 -8.28 6.15
C ASN A 81 0.44 -8.51 7.05
N TYR A 82 1.56 -7.82 6.77
CA TYR A 82 2.74 -7.81 7.62
C TYR A 82 2.82 -6.48 8.36
N PHE A 83 2.63 -6.51 9.68
CA PHE A 83 2.73 -5.33 10.54
C PHE A 83 4.11 -5.28 11.19
N TRP A 84 4.79 -4.14 11.06
CA TRP A 84 6.01 -3.83 11.80
C TRP A 84 5.77 -2.63 12.70
N SER A 85 6.45 -2.58 13.85
CA SER A 85 6.44 -1.39 14.70
C SER A 85 7.80 -1.17 15.38
N SER A 86 8.11 0.09 15.63
CA SER A 86 9.33 0.52 16.32
C SER A 86 8.99 1.58 17.36
N GLY A 87 9.37 1.33 18.61
CA GLY A 87 9.04 2.21 19.73
C GLY A 87 9.89 1.91 20.97
N CYS A 88 10.12 2.93 21.78
CA CYS A 88 10.93 2.82 23.00
C CYS A 88 10.07 2.31 24.17
N GLY A 89 9.92 0.99 24.30
CA GLY A 89 9.38 0.34 25.50
C GLY A 89 7.86 0.41 25.70
N ASN A 90 7.09 0.84 24.70
CA ASN A 90 5.62 0.80 24.75
C ASN A 90 5.10 -0.54 24.20
N LEU A 91 4.13 -1.13 24.91
CA LEU A 91 3.33 -2.24 24.37
C LEU A 91 2.42 -1.73 23.24
N ILE A 92 2.26 -2.54 22.19
CA ILE A 92 1.36 -2.25 21.07
C ILE A 92 0.49 -3.48 20.84
N THR A 93 -0.82 -3.27 20.77
CA THR A 93 -1.82 -4.31 20.53
C THR A 93 -2.59 -3.96 19.27
N ILE A 94 -2.67 -4.91 18.34
CA ILE A 94 -3.50 -4.81 17.14
C ILE A 94 -4.70 -5.71 17.37
N PHE A 95 -5.90 -5.16 17.23
CA PHE A 95 -7.16 -5.90 17.28
C PHE A 95 -7.70 -6.02 15.87
N GLY A 96 -8.15 -7.21 15.49
CA GLY A 96 -9.08 -7.36 14.38
C GLY A 96 -10.50 -7.00 14.83
N ASN A 97 -11.33 -6.58 13.89
CA ASN A 97 -12.78 -6.65 14.09
C ASN A 97 -13.25 -8.04 13.64
N GLU A 98 -14.14 -8.67 14.41
CA GLU A 98 -15.01 -9.74 13.93
C GLU A 98 -16.19 -9.16 13.12
#